data_AF-A0A5R2NCM0-F1
#
_entry.id   AF-A0A5R2NCM0-F1
#
_cell.length_a   1.000
_cell.length_b   1.000
_cell.length_c   1.000
_cell.angle_alpha   90.00
_cell.angle_beta   90.00
_cell.angle_gamma   90.00
#
_symmetry.space_group_name_H-M   'P 1'
#
loop_
_entity.id
_entity.type
_entity.pdbx_description
1 polymer ?
#
loop_
_entity_poly.entity_id
_entity_poly.type
_entity_poly.pdbx_seq_one_letter_code
_entity_poly.pdbx_strand_id
1 'polypeptide(L)' 'ANDRDYRTSVDRLYAAGDVRRGQSLVVWAIREGRQAARSIDEALMGTTVLPR' A
#
# COMPACT_ATOMS: atom_id res chain seq x y z
N ALA A 1 0.18 8.02 -4.97
CA ALA A 1 0.92 6.76 -4.74
C ALA A 1 0.74 5.84 -5.94
N ASN A 2 1.75 5.06 -6.31
CA ASN A 2 1.67 4.15 -7.47
C ASN A 2 0.99 2.81 -7.11
N ASP A 3 0.70 1.98 -8.12
CA ASP A 3 0.03 0.67 -7.97
C ASP A 3 0.95 -0.49 -7.58
N ARG A 4 2.26 -0.27 -7.48
CA ARG A 4 3.26 -1.32 -7.22
C ARG A 4 3.64 -1.42 -5.75
N ASP A 5 4.05 -0.30 -5.15
CA ASP A 5 4.58 -0.23 -3.79
C ASP A 5 3.79 0.73 -2.87
N TYR A 6 2.73 1.34 -3.41
CA TYR A 6 1.87 2.29 -2.69
C TYR A 6 2.60 3.52 -2.12
N ARG A 7 3.84 3.78 -2.56
CA ARG A 7 4.63 4.93 -2.12
C ARG A 7 4.20 6.19 -2.85
N THR A 8 4.16 7.30 -2.12
CA THR A 8 3.95 8.64 -2.68
C THR A 8 5.28 9.24 -3.17
N SER A 9 5.25 10.47 -3.67
CA SER A 9 6.48 11.21 -3.97
C SER A 9 7.24 11.66 -2.71
N VAL A 10 6.59 11.64 -1.55
CA VAL A 10 7.20 12.00 -0.27
C VAL A 10 7.78 10.74 0.36
N ASP A 11 9.03 10.83 0.83
CA ASP A 11 9.71 9.70 1.46
C ASP A 11 8.93 9.19 2.68
N ARG A 12 8.89 7.86 2.82
CA ARG A 12 8.17 7.12 3.87
C ARG A 12 6.67 7.45 4.00
N LEU A 13 6.06 8.09 3.01
CA LEU A 13 4.63 8.34 2.95
C LEU A 13 3.97 7.44 1.90
N TYR A 14 2.94 6.72 2.32
CA TYR A 14 2.22 5.73 1.51
C TYR A 14 0.72 6.05 1.49
N ALA A 15 0.04 5.66 0.42
CA ALA A 15 -1.41 5.83 0.29
C ALA A 15 -2.04 4.62 -0.40
N ALA A 16 -3.23 4.21 0.03
CA ALA A 16 -3.95 3.04 -0.45
C ALA A 16 -5.47 3.23 -0.32
N GLY A 17 -6.27 2.51 -1.12
CA GLY A 17 -7.72 2.64 -1.12
C GLY A 17 -8.18 3.93 -1.79
N ASP A 18 -9.32 4.47 -1.35
CA ASP A 18 -10.01 5.55 -2.06
C ASP A 18 -9.21 6.85 -2.15
N VAL A 19 -8.32 7.14 -1.18
CA VAL A 19 -7.40 8.30 -1.24
C VAL A 19 -6.43 8.22 -2.43
N ARG A 20 -6.17 7.01 -2.94
CA ARG A 20 -5.27 6.77 -4.06
C ARG A 20 -6.01 6.49 -5.36
N ARG A 21 -7.04 5.66 -5.31
CA ARG A 21 -7.80 5.17 -6.49
C ARG A 21 -8.99 6.06 -6.85
N GLY A 22 -9.50 6.87 -5.93
CA GLY A 22 -10.84 7.46 -6.02
C GLY A 22 -11.91 6.49 -5.50
N GLN A 23 -13.18 6.87 -5.63
CA GLN A 23 -14.32 6.10 -5.12
C GLN A 23 -14.24 4.63 -5.51
N SER A 24 -14.20 3.73 -4.51
CA SER A 24 -14.11 2.29 -4.74
C SER A 24 -14.90 1.46 -3.73
N LEU A 25 -14.82 0.14 -3.84
CA LEU A 25 -15.49 -0.79 -2.91
C LEU A 25 -14.63 -1.03 -1.67
N VAL A 26 -15.26 -1.30 -0.53
CA VAL A 26 -14.56 -1.64 0.73
C VAL A 26 -13.57 -2.80 0.54
N VAL A 27 -13.92 -3.81 -0.26
CA VAL A 27 -13.02 -4.94 -0.55
C VAL A 27 -11.72 -4.50 -1.23
N TRP A 28 -11.77 -3.44 -2.04
CA TRP A 28 -10.58 -2.88 -2.66
C TRP A 28 -9.72 -2.14 -1.65
N ALA A 29 -10.30 -1.36 -0.76
CA ALA A 29 -9.57 -0.71 0.33
C ALA A 29 -8.86 -1.74 1.22
N ILE A 30 -9.52 -2.87 1.54
CA ILE A 30 -8.91 -3.97 2.30
C ILE A 30 -7.74 -4.60 1.53
N ARG A 31 -7.92 -4.91 0.24
CA ARG A 31 -6.87 -5.50 -0.59
C ARG A 31 -5.67 -4.58 -0.70
N GLU A 32 -5.88 -3.31 -1.05
CA GLU A 32 -4.78 -2.35 -1.19
C GLU A 32 -4.09 -2.04 0.12
N GLY A 33 -4.84 -1.94 1.23
CA GLY A 33 -4.28 -1.74 2.56
C GLY A 33 -3.29 -2.85 2.93
N ARG A 34 -3.61 -4.11 2.62
CA ARG A 34 -2.69 -5.24 2.85
C ARG A 34 -1.43 -5.17 1.98
N GLN A 35 -1.57 -4.78 0.71
CA GLN A 35 -0.44 -4.67 -0.20
C GLN A 35 0.47 -3.47 0.16
N ALA A 36 -0.11 -2.36 0.62
CA ALA A 36 0.63 -1.24 1.16
C ALA A 36 1.38 -1.62 2.44
N ALA A 37 0.73 -2.32 3.38
CA ALA A 37 1.37 -2.81 4.60
C ALA A 37 2.56 -3.73 4.28
N ARG A 38 2.40 -4.64 3.31
CA ARG A 38 3.49 -5.48 2.81
C ARG A 38 4.66 -4.65 2.27
N SER A 39 4.37 -3.64 1.45
CA SER A 39 5.41 -2.79 0.84
C SER A 39 6.13 -1.94 1.89
N ILE A 40 5.41 -1.46 2.91
CA ILE A 40 5.99 -0.74 4.06
C ILE A 40 6.91 -1.66 4.85
N ASP A 41 6.47 -2.88 5.15
CA ASP A 41 7.25 -3.87 5.88
C ASP A 41 8.54 -4.25 5.13
N GLU A 42 8.45 -4.55 3.83
CA GLU A 42 9.63 -4.81 2.98
C GLU A 42 10.60 -3.61 2.97
N ALA A 43 10.08 -2.38 2.92
CA ALA A 43 10.90 -1.18 2.90
C ALA A 43 11.62 -0.92 4.24
N LEU A 44 11.00 -1.28 5.37
CA LEU A 44 11.56 -1.06 6.71
C LEU A 44 12.48 -2.21 7.15
N MET A 45 12.12 -3.44 6.84
CA MET A 45 12.76 -4.66 7.34
C MET A 45 13.69 -5.33 6.30
N GLY A 46 13.63 -4.89 5.03
CA GLY A 46 14.37 -5.47 3.90
C GLY A 46 13.76 -6.77 3.34
N THR A 47 12.90 -7.44 4.10
CA THR A 47 12.11 -8.62 3.69
C THR A 47 10.76 -8.59 4.41
N THR A 48 9.76 -9.34 3.91
CA THR A 48 8.46 -9.47 4.58
C THR A 48 7.96 -10.90 4.59
N VAL A 49 7.22 -11.25 5.63
CA VAL A 49 6.45 -12.50 5.74
C VAL A 49 4.95 -12.27 5.49
N LEU A 50 4.52 -11.03 5.27
CA LEU A 50 3.11 -10.72 5.06
C LEU A 50 2.63 -11.29 3.72
N PRO A 51 1.39 -11.82 3.63
CA PRO A 51 0.86 -12.37 2.39
C PRO A 51 0.69 -11.31 1.29
N ARG A 52 0.64 -11.76 0.03
CA ARG A 52 0.36 -10.92 -1.14
C ARG A 52 -1.14 -10.66 -1.33
#